data_AF-A0A7V0V0X3-F1
#
_entry.id   AF-A0A7V0V0X3-F1
#
_cell.length_a   1.000
_cell.length_b   1.000
_cell.length_c   1.000
_cell.angle_alpha   90.00
_cell.angle_beta   90.00
_cell.angle_gamma   90.00
#
_symmetry.space_group_name_H-M   'P 1'
#
loop_
_entity.id
_entity.type
_entity.pdbx_description
1 polymer ?
#
loop_
_entity_poly.entity_id
_entity_poly.type
_entity_poly.pdbx_seq_one_letter_code
_entity_poly.pdbx_strand_id
1 'polypeptide(L)'
;METADLDVPLGVSTPRDPNLDDRVDALLGGLDAGKMPATQRPQGRRRRVAFSGLALGLAFAAGLLLGWLAIGWWLWPIQWENSHPWELAPGYQARYVALVAAEHYHTGNVDRARQDLAGWDMRRLQELLGRMERQAADSTLRQQLVALRSALGIPPDQPSLWSSVLSRRPILLSMSLAVLPFATAAGLAAAPRAARWLCVELPEEEETNVPRAAAVSELPTWLDAL
;
A
#
# COMPACT_ATOMS: atom_id res chain seq x y z
N MET A 1 7.71 0.82 -133.83
CA MET A 1 8.12 -0.24 -134.76
C MET A 1 9.57 -0.54 -134.48
N GLU A 2 9.87 -1.80 -134.13
CA GLU A 2 11.20 -2.46 -134.13
C GLU A 2 12.35 -1.77 -133.34
N THR A 3 13.25 -2.43 -132.59
CA THR A 3 13.69 -3.81 -132.43
C THR A 3 14.31 -3.92 -131.03
N ALA A 4 14.19 -5.08 -130.41
CA ALA A 4 15.05 -5.51 -129.32
C ALA A 4 16.49 -5.72 -129.81
N ASP A 5 17.48 -5.33 -129.02
CA ASP A 5 18.82 -5.91 -129.06
C ASP A 5 19.29 -6.13 -127.62
N LEU A 6 19.61 -7.39 -127.32
CA LEU A 6 19.99 -7.89 -126.01
C LEU A 6 21.44 -7.50 -125.71
N ASP A 7 21.61 -6.50 -124.85
CA ASP A 7 22.90 -6.21 -124.23
C ASP A 7 23.11 -7.18 -123.05
N VAL A 8 23.95 -8.19 -123.25
CA VAL A 8 24.45 -9.08 -122.18
C VAL A 8 25.82 -8.58 -121.76
N PRO A 9 25.93 -7.84 -120.63
CA PRO A 9 27.22 -7.65 -119.98
C PRO A 9 27.50 -8.85 -119.05
N LEU A 10 28.14 -9.88 -119.59
CA LEU A 10 28.87 -10.87 -118.76
C LEU A 10 30.09 -10.19 -118.17
N GLY A 11 29.86 -9.50 -117.05
CA GLY A 11 30.89 -8.78 -116.31
C GLY A 11 30.43 -8.47 -114.90
N VAL A 12 29.67 -9.38 -114.27
CA VAL A 12 29.43 -9.32 -112.83
C VAL A 12 30.76 -9.59 -112.15
N SER A 13 31.47 -8.50 -111.83
CA SER A 13 32.52 -8.50 -110.82
C SER A 13 31.84 -8.74 -109.49
N THR A 14 31.53 -10.01 -109.17
CA THR A 14 31.00 -10.37 -107.87
C THR A 14 32.03 -9.94 -106.83
N PRO A 15 31.67 -9.07 -105.87
CA PRO A 15 32.58 -8.73 -104.78
C PRO A 15 33.07 -10.03 -104.14
N ARG A 16 34.39 -10.18 -104.02
CA ARG A 16 34.98 -11.28 -103.25
C ARG A 16 34.52 -11.11 -101.82
N ASP A 17 33.45 -11.81 -101.45
CA ASP A 17 32.87 -11.74 -100.12
C ASP A 17 33.89 -12.34 -99.15
N PRO A 18 34.56 -11.52 -98.31
CA PRO A 18 35.67 -12.00 -97.47
C PRO A 18 35.20 -12.99 -96.40
N ASN A 19 33.89 -13.10 -96.20
CA ASN A 19 33.28 -14.01 -95.23
C ASN A 19 32.82 -15.33 -95.87
N LEU A 20 33.06 -15.53 -97.18
CA LEU A 20 32.64 -16.76 -97.84
C LEU A 20 33.33 -17.97 -97.21
N ASP A 21 34.64 -17.87 -96.94
CA ASP A 21 35.45 -18.92 -96.33
C ASP A 21 34.94 -19.26 -94.92
N ASP A 22 34.61 -18.25 -94.10
CA ASP A 22 34.01 -18.44 -92.77
C ASP A 22 32.67 -19.21 -92.82
N ARG A 23 31.88 -18.98 -93.87
CA ARG A 23 30.59 -19.66 -94.05
C ARG A 23 30.76 -21.09 -94.55
N VAL A 24 31.77 -21.37 -95.38
CA VAL A 24 32.08 -22.75 -95.78
C VAL A 24 32.61 -23.52 -94.57
N ASP A 25 33.44 -22.90 -93.73
CA ASP A 25 33.95 -23.48 -92.48
C ASP A 25 32.83 -23.70 -91.46
N ALA A 26 31.84 -22.79 -91.37
CA ALA A 26 30.67 -22.98 -90.51
C ALA A 26 29.75 -24.12 -91.01
N LEU A 27 29.62 -24.29 -92.34
CA LEU A 27 28.86 -25.39 -92.95
C LEU A 27 29.57 -26.73 -92.77
N LEU A 28 30.90 -26.77 -92.93
CA LEU A 28 31.71 -27.96 -92.71
C LEU A 28 31.81 -28.31 -91.22
N GLY A 29 31.90 -27.31 -90.34
CA GLY A 29 31.88 -27.47 -88.88
C GLY A 29 30.56 -27.95 -88.31
N GLY A 30 29.47 -27.93 -89.10
CA GLY A 30 28.15 -28.45 -88.72
C GLY A 30 27.97 -29.97 -88.92
N LEU A 31 28.87 -30.63 -89.66
CA LEU A 31 28.81 -32.08 -89.91
C LEU A 31 29.61 -32.91 -88.89
N ASP A 32 30.44 -32.27 -88.07
CA ASP A 32 31.09 -32.88 -86.92
C ASP A 32 30.14 -32.80 -85.70
N ALA A 33 29.17 -33.70 -85.70
CA ALA A 33 28.20 -33.86 -84.63
C ALA A 33 28.89 -34.36 -83.35
N GLY A 34 29.45 -33.43 -82.57
CA GLY A 34 30.02 -33.74 -81.26
C GLY A 34 29.99 -32.61 -80.23
N LYS A 35 29.67 -31.37 -80.60
CA LYS A 35 29.64 -30.27 -79.61
C LYS A 35 28.78 -29.09 -80.05
N MET A 36 27.49 -29.15 -79.75
CA MET A 36 26.64 -27.96 -79.85
C MET A 36 27.15 -26.89 -78.86
N PRO A 37 27.47 -25.66 -79.31
CA PRO A 37 27.58 -24.54 -78.39
C PRO A 37 26.17 -24.23 -77.89
N ALA A 38 25.90 -24.62 -76.65
CA ALA A 38 24.65 -24.31 -75.98
C ALA A 38 24.39 -22.80 -76.09
N THR A 39 23.29 -22.48 -76.77
CA THR A 39 22.64 -21.18 -76.87
C THR A 39 22.85 -20.35 -75.60
N GLN A 40 23.67 -19.31 -75.67
CA GLN A 40 23.86 -18.37 -74.57
C GLN A 40 22.56 -17.59 -74.37
N ARG A 41 21.70 -18.06 -73.45
CA ARG A 41 20.57 -17.28 -72.96
C ARG A 41 21.11 -16.06 -72.19
N PRO A 42 20.52 -14.87 -72.35
CA PRO A 42 20.87 -13.72 -71.53
C PRO A 42 20.53 -14.07 -70.08
N GLN A 43 21.56 -14.45 -69.32
CA GLN A 43 21.43 -14.74 -67.91
C GLN A 43 21.24 -13.40 -67.20
N GLY A 44 19.97 -13.03 -67.02
CA GLY A 44 19.59 -11.96 -66.13
C GLY A 44 20.33 -12.13 -64.82
N ARG A 45 21.13 -11.12 -64.46
CA ARG A 45 21.92 -11.05 -63.23
C ARG A 45 20.93 -11.10 -62.07
N ARG A 46 20.52 -12.31 -61.68
CA ARG A 46 19.86 -12.56 -60.40
C ARG A 46 20.86 -12.05 -59.38
N ARG A 47 20.63 -10.84 -58.88
CA ARG A 47 21.15 -10.39 -57.59
C ARG A 47 20.65 -11.43 -56.60
N ARG A 48 21.43 -12.50 -56.44
CA ARG A 48 21.41 -13.27 -55.21
C ARG A 48 21.85 -12.26 -54.19
N VAL A 49 20.87 -11.63 -53.54
CA VAL A 49 21.06 -11.05 -52.23
C VAL A 49 21.57 -12.23 -51.40
N ALA A 50 22.89 -12.34 -51.33
CA ALA A 50 23.55 -13.18 -50.38
C ALA A 50 23.18 -12.55 -49.04
N PHE A 51 22.07 -13.01 -48.48
CA PHE A 51 21.76 -12.80 -47.08
C PHE A 51 22.84 -13.54 -46.30
N SER A 52 24.00 -12.90 -46.16
CA SER A 52 25.02 -13.30 -45.19
C SER A 52 24.29 -13.49 -43.88
N GLY A 53 24.40 -14.66 -43.27
CA GLY A 53 23.69 -14.97 -42.02
C GLY A 53 23.87 -13.92 -40.93
N LEU A 54 24.94 -13.13 -41.01
CA LEU A 54 25.17 -11.94 -40.19
C LEU A 54 24.10 -10.85 -40.35
N ALA A 55 23.68 -10.52 -41.57
CA ALA A 55 22.65 -9.52 -41.83
C ALA A 55 21.27 -10.00 -41.32
N LEU A 56 20.99 -11.30 -41.44
CA LEU A 56 19.77 -11.89 -40.90
C LEU A 56 19.80 -11.94 -39.36
N GLY A 57 20.95 -12.26 -38.77
CA GLY A 57 21.15 -12.23 -37.33
C GLY A 57 21.03 -10.82 -36.74
N LEU A 58 21.59 -9.80 -37.39
CA LEU A 58 21.44 -8.40 -36.99
C LEU A 58 20.00 -7.92 -37.12
N ALA A 59 19.30 -8.26 -38.21
CA ALA A 59 17.89 -7.92 -38.38
C ALA A 59 17.00 -8.61 -37.33
N PHE A 60 17.29 -9.87 -37.00
CA PHE A 60 16.59 -10.61 -35.95
C PHE A 60 16.86 -10.01 -34.56
N ALA A 61 18.12 -9.71 -34.24
CA ALA A 61 18.48 -9.09 -32.97
C ALA A 61 17.87 -7.69 -32.82
N ALA A 62 17.90 -6.88 -33.89
CA ALA A 62 17.25 -5.58 -33.91
C ALA A 62 15.73 -5.72 -33.74
N GLY A 63 15.09 -6.63 -34.48
CA GLY A 63 13.65 -6.90 -34.33
C GLY A 63 13.28 -7.40 -32.93
N LEU A 64 14.12 -8.22 -32.31
CA LEU A 64 13.91 -8.71 -30.95
C LEU A 64 14.10 -7.61 -29.91
N LEU A 65 15.14 -6.78 -30.04
CA LEU A 65 15.37 -5.62 -29.16
C LEU A 65 14.23 -4.61 -29.28
N LEU A 66 13.81 -4.29 -30.51
CA LEU A 66 12.70 -3.36 -30.75
C LEU A 66 11.37 -3.95 -30.30
N GLY A 67 11.11 -5.24 -30.54
CA GLY A 67 9.90 -5.92 -30.09
C GLY A 67 9.84 -5.99 -28.57
N TRP A 68 10.94 -6.37 -27.91
CA TRP A 68 11.04 -6.39 -26.46
C TRP A 68 10.83 -5.00 -25.87
N LEU A 69 11.52 -3.98 -26.41
CA LEU A 69 11.41 -2.62 -25.91
C LEU A 69 10.01 -2.04 -26.14
N ALA A 70 9.42 -2.28 -27.31
CA ALA A 70 8.06 -1.86 -27.62
C ALA A 70 7.05 -2.54 -26.69
N ILE A 71 7.19 -3.83 -26.42
CA ILE A 71 6.31 -4.52 -25.45
C ILE A 71 6.52 -3.98 -24.04
N GLY A 72 7.78 -3.78 -23.61
CA GLY A 72 8.09 -3.26 -22.29
C GLY A 72 7.59 -1.83 -22.04
N TRP A 73 7.56 -0.98 -23.06
CA TRP A 73 7.15 0.42 -22.95
C TRP A 73 5.69 0.69 -23.33
N TRP A 74 5.11 -0.08 -24.25
CA TRP A 74 3.73 0.15 -24.73
C TRP A 74 2.71 -0.68 -23.95
N LEU A 75 3.09 -1.88 -23.45
CA LEU A 75 2.18 -2.75 -22.70
C LEU A 75 2.05 -2.36 -21.22
N TRP A 76 3.00 -1.57 -20.70
CA TRP A 76 3.03 -1.19 -19.28
C TRP A 76 3.04 0.34 -19.10
N PRO A 77 1.91 1.03 -19.31
CA PRO A 77 1.79 2.43 -18.92
C PRO A 77 1.95 2.54 -17.39
N ILE A 78 3.06 3.11 -16.94
CA ILE A 78 3.33 3.35 -15.52
C ILE A 78 2.53 4.60 -15.12
N GLN A 79 1.29 4.38 -14.72
CA GLN A 79 0.48 5.40 -14.08
C GLN A 79 1.00 5.55 -12.65
N TRP A 80 1.73 6.63 -12.37
CA TRP A 80 2.03 7.02 -10.99
C TRP A 80 0.74 7.59 -10.39
N GLU A 81 -0.08 6.72 -9.83
CA GLU A 81 -1.23 7.15 -9.02
C GLU A 81 -0.69 8.06 -7.92
N ASN A 82 -1.28 9.25 -7.77
CA ASN A 82 -0.82 10.24 -6.78
C ASN A 82 -0.85 9.59 -5.39
N SER A 83 0.32 9.23 -4.86
CA SER A 83 0.41 8.52 -3.59
C SER A 83 0.00 9.47 -2.47
N HIS A 84 -1.15 9.20 -1.88
CA HIS A 84 -1.65 10.04 -0.81
C HIS A 84 -0.84 9.82 0.48
N PRO A 85 -0.76 10.80 1.40
CA PRO A 85 0.02 10.71 2.63
C PRO A 85 -0.28 9.47 3.50
N TRP A 86 -1.50 8.94 3.41
CA TRP A 86 -1.95 7.74 4.12
C TRP A 86 -1.56 6.41 3.45
N GLU A 87 -1.08 6.44 2.21
CA GLU A 87 -0.60 5.26 1.46
C GLU A 87 0.91 5.03 1.63
N LEU A 88 1.62 6.01 2.21
CA LEU A 88 3.05 5.90 2.49
C LEU A 88 3.34 4.74 3.43
N ALA A 89 4.57 4.21 3.38
CA ALA A 89 4.99 3.19 4.33
C ALA A 89 4.90 3.73 5.78
N PRO A 90 4.66 2.88 6.79
CA PRO A 90 4.37 3.30 8.17
C PRO A 90 5.42 4.25 8.78
N GLY A 91 6.70 4.08 8.45
CA GLY A 91 7.77 4.98 8.91
C GLY A 91 7.67 6.40 8.33
N TYR A 92 7.23 6.54 7.08
CA TYR A 92 7.04 7.84 6.46
C TYR A 92 5.73 8.51 6.87
N GLN A 93 4.68 7.72 7.14
CA GLN A 93 3.44 8.23 7.74
C GLN A 93 3.71 8.95 9.06
N ALA A 94 4.49 8.32 9.95
CA ALA A 94 4.89 8.92 11.23
C ALA A 94 5.67 10.23 11.01
N ARG A 95 6.56 10.27 10.02
CA ARG A 95 7.35 11.47 9.71
C ARG A 95 6.48 12.61 9.15
N TYR A 96 5.51 12.30 8.31
CA TYR A 96 4.55 13.28 7.80
C TYR A 96 3.71 13.86 8.94
N VAL A 97 3.15 13.01 9.80
CA VAL A 97 2.38 13.47 10.97
C VAL A 97 3.24 14.32 11.91
N ALA A 98 4.50 13.96 12.14
CA ALA A 98 5.43 14.77 12.93
C ALA A 98 5.67 16.15 12.29
N LEU A 99 5.74 16.23 10.97
CA LEU A 99 5.90 17.50 10.26
C LEU A 99 4.65 18.38 10.39
N VAL A 100 3.46 17.81 10.19
CA VAL A 100 2.18 18.50 10.43
C VAL A 100 2.07 18.95 11.89
N ALA A 101 2.55 18.11 12.82
CA ALA A 101 2.63 18.44 14.24
C ALA A 101 3.62 19.59 14.52
N ALA A 102 4.77 19.67 13.87
CA ALA A 102 5.66 20.81 14.03
C ALA A 102 5.06 22.09 13.44
N GLU A 103 4.46 22.01 12.25
CA GLU A 103 3.89 23.14 11.53
C GLU A 103 2.69 23.75 12.27
N HIS A 104 1.74 22.94 12.75
CA HIS A 104 0.61 23.48 13.53
C HIS A 104 1.09 24.14 14.83
N TYR A 105 2.16 23.64 15.45
CA TYR A 105 2.67 24.18 16.70
C TYR A 105 3.34 25.54 16.50
N HIS A 106 4.01 25.74 15.36
CA HIS A 106 4.61 27.02 15.00
C HIS A 106 3.60 28.03 14.47
N THR A 107 2.70 27.60 13.59
CA THR A 107 1.78 28.49 12.87
C THR A 107 0.45 28.67 13.60
N GLY A 108 0.06 27.74 14.48
CA GLY A 108 -1.21 27.75 15.22
C GLY A 108 -2.45 27.50 14.34
N ASN A 109 -2.27 27.21 13.05
CA ASN A 109 -3.36 27.08 12.09
C ASN A 109 -3.92 25.65 12.09
N VAL A 110 -5.00 25.47 12.85
CA VAL A 110 -5.69 24.18 13.00
C VAL A 110 -6.40 23.75 11.71
N ASP A 111 -6.93 24.69 10.94
CA ASP A 111 -7.67 24.38 9.71
C ASP A 111 -6.75 23.78 8.65
N ARG A 112 -5.51 24.27 8.56
CA ARG A 112 -4.47 23.69 7.70
C ARG A 112 -4.15 22.26 8.10
N ALA A 113 -3.92 22.02 9.39
CA ALA A 113 -3.64 20.67 9.89
C ALA A 113 -4.81 19.70 9.67
N ARG A 114 -6.06 20.19 9.76
CA ARG A 114 -7.25 19.39 9.43
C ARG A 114 -7.33 19.06 7.94
N GLN A 115 -7.00 20.01 7.06
CA GLN A 115 -6.97 19.79 5.62
C GLN A 115 -5.91 18.76 5.23
N ASP A 116 -4.70 18.89 5.78
CA ASP A 116 -3.59 17.96 5.54
C ASP A 116 -3.90 16.52 5.99
N LEU A 117 -4.73 16.39 7.03
CA LEU A 117 -5.14 15.10 7.60
C LEU A 117 -6.55 14.66 7.20
N ALA A 118 -7.25 15.39 6.32
CA ALA A 118 -8.67 15.15 6.02
C ALA A 118 -8.94 13.78 5.37
N GLY A 119 -7.99 13.26 4.59
CA GLY A 119 -8.12 11.95 3.92
C GLY A 119 -7.68 10.76 4.79
N TRP A 120 -7.25 10.98 6.03
CA TRP A 120 -6.81 9.91 6.91
C TRP A 120 -7.99 9.22 7.59
N ASP A 121 -7.92 7.89 7.70
CA ASP A 121 -8.83 7.17 8.58
C ASP A 121 -8.59 7.60 10.04
N MET A 122 -9.62 8.14 10.68
CA MET A 122 -9.51 8.74 12.01
C MET A 122 -9.02 7.74 13.06
N ARG A 123 -9.42 6.45 12.96
CA ARG A 123 -9.01 5.42 13.91
C ARG A 123 -7.53 5.06 13.74
N ARG A 124 -7.06 4.89 12.50
CA ARG A 124 -5.64 4.68 12.22
C ARG A 124 -4.78 5.88 12.61
N LEU A 125 -5.27 7.09 12.39
CA LEU A 125 -4.58 8.32 12.79
C LEU A 125 -4.42 8.39 14.31
N GLN A 126 -5.48 8.07 15.06
CA GLN A 126 -5.46 7.97 16.53
C GLN A 126 -4.42 6.96 17.02
N GLU A 127 -4.42 5.75 16.46
CA GLU A 127 -3.45 4.71 16.80
C GLU A 127 -2.01 5.13 16.46
N LEU A 128 -1.80 5.82 15.35
CA LEU A 128 -0.50 6.33 14.95
C LEU A 128 -0.01 7.43 15.92
N LEU A 129 -0.84 8.43 16.20
CA LEU A 129 -0.51 9.49 17.17
C LEU A 129 -0.21 8.89 18.55
N GLY A 130 -1.05 7.98 19.05
CA GLY A 130 -0.84 7.34 20.34
C GLY A 130 0.41 6.44 20.39
N ARG A 131 0.83 5.86 19.26
CA ARG A 131 2.13 5.16 19.18
C ARG A 131 3.30 6.14 19.18
N MET A 132 3.22 7.21 18.40
CA MET A 132 4.26 8.23 18.32
C MET A 132 4.46 8.95 19.67
N GLU A 133 3.38 9.31 20.36
CA GLU A 133 3.43 9.93 21.69
C GLU A 133 4.15 9.04 22.71
N ARG A 134 3.89 7.72 22.68
CA ARG A 134 4.54 6.75 23.58
C ARG A 134 6.01 6.50 23.25
N GLN A 135 6.38 6.55 21.97
CA GLN A 135 7.75 6.29 21.50
C GLN A 135 8.62 7.55 21.45
N ALA A 136 8.02 8.74 21.53
CA ALA A 136 8.73 10.01 21.46
C ALA A 136 9.63 10.21 22.69
N ALA A 137 10.94 10.03 22.48
CA ALA A 137 11.95 10.37 23.49
C ALA A 137 11.93 11.88 23.79
N ASP A 138 11.75 12.70 22.75
CA ASP A 138 11.74 14.16 22.84
C ASP A 138 10.45 14.68 23.50
N SER A 139 10.61 15.53 24.52
CA SER A 139 9.48 16.20 25.19
C SER A 139 8.77 17.19 24.28
N THR A 140 9.48 17.82 23.36
CA THR A 140 8.95 18.84 22.44
C THR A 140 8.00 18.20 21.43
N LEU A 141 8.45 17.10 20.81
CA LEU A 141 7.63 16.34 19.87
C LEU A 141 6.35 15.82 20.54
N ARG A 142 6.43 15.36 21.79
CA ARG A 142 5.23 14.95 22.57
C ARG A 142 4.25 16.11 22.75
N GLN A 143 4.73 17.30 23.09
CA GLN A 143 3.86 18.48 23.24
C GLN A 143 3.20 18.87 21.91
N GLN A 144 3.95 18.82 20.81
CA GLN A 144 3.42 19.08 19.47
C GLN A 144 2.33 18.06 19.09
N LEU A 145 2.57 16.77 19.29
CA LEU A 145 1.57 15.73 18.99
C LEU A 145 0.30 15.89 19.83
N VAL A 146 0.43 16.23 21.12
CA VAL A 146 -0.71 16.47 22.01
C VAL A 146 -1.52 17.70 21.57
N ALA A 147 -0.85 18.78 21.17
CA ALA A 147 -1.50 19.99 20.66
C ALA A 147 -2.22 19.74 19.32
N LEU A 148 -1.63 18.94 18.44
CA LEU A 148 -2.28 18.54 17.19
C LEU A 148 -3.53 17.71 17.48
N ARG A 149 -3.43 16.76 18.40
CA ARG A 149 -4.52 15.85 18.77
C ARG A 149 -5.70 16.61 19.38
N SER A 150 -5.43 17.59 20.25
CA SER A 150 -6.47 18.44 20.83
C SER A 150 -7.13 19.35 19.78
N ALA A 151 -6.34 19.88 18.85
CA ALA A 151 -6.83 20.70 17.73
C ALA A 151 -7.74 19.92 16.77
N LEU A 152 -7.45 18.64 16.55
CA LEU A 152 -8.30 17.72 15.79
C LEU A 152 -9.55 17.27 16.56
N GLY A 153 -9.71 17.65 17.83
CA GLY A 153 -10.82 17.21 18.67
C GLY A 153 -10.76 15.72 19.01
N ILE A 154 -9.60 15.08 18.82
CA ILE A 154 -9.40 13.67 19.13
C ILE A 154 -9.28 13.57 20.66
N PRO A 155 -10.24 12.93 21.36
CA PRO A 155 -10.16 12.83 22.81
C PRO A 155 -8.90 12.05 23.22
N PRO A 156 -8.20 12.48 24.29
CA PRO A 156 -7.13 11.67 24.87
C PRO A 156 -7.65 10.29 25.20
N ASP A 157 -6.97 9.27 24.69
CA ASP A 157 -6.86 7.98 25.36
C ASP A 157 -6.17 8.24 26.70
N GLN A 158 -6.88 8.88 27.65
CA GLN A 158 -6.41 8.97 29.03
C GLN A 158 -6.54 7.55 29.56
N PRO A 159 -5.43 6.83 29.84
CA PRO A 159 -5.55 5.70 30.75
C PRO A 159 -6.10 6.31 32.04
N SER A 160 -7.32 5.93 32.42
CA SER A 160 -7.97 6.43 33.62
C SER A 160 -6.98 6.42 34.78
N LEU A 161 -6.87 7.51 35.55
CA LEU A 161 -5.93 7.60 36.67
C LEU A 161 -6.09 6.42 37.64
N TRP A 162 -7.32 5.91 37.76
CA TRP A 162 -7.67 4.65 38.40
C TRP A 162 -6.88 3.45 37.88
N SER A 163 -6.71 3.27 36.57
CA SER A 163 -5.89 2.20 36.01
C SER A 163 -4.40 2.36 36.36
N SER A 164 -3.86 3.58 36.43
CA SER A 164 -2.45 3.79 36.82
C SER A 164 -2.21 3.57 38.32
N VAL A 165 -3.18 3.91 39.16
CA VAL A 165 -3.16 3.64 40.61
C VAL A 165 -3.40 2.16 40.91
N LEU A 166 -4.32 1.51 40.17
CA LEU A 166 -4.71 0.12 40.38
C LEU A 166 -3.75 -0.89 39.71
N SER A 167 -3.10 -0.53 38.60
CA SER A 167 -2.12 -1.41 37.93
C SER A 167 -0.71 -1.35 38.53
N ARG A 168 -0.41 -0.34 39.36
CA ARG A 168 0.83 -0.34 40.16
C ARG A 168 0.61 -1.12 41.46
N ARG A 169 0.74 -2.45 41.36
CA ARG A 169 0.83 -3.41 42.49
C ARG A 169 1.57 -2.89 43.75
N PRO A 170 2.72 -2.18 43.66
CA PRO A 170 3.40 -1.67 44.85
C PRO A 170 2.72 -0.45 45.51
N ILE A 171 1.92 0.33 44.77
CA ILE A 171 1.19 1.48 45.32
C ILE A 171 -0.06 1.02 46.10
N LEU A 172 -0.71 -0.04 45.64
CA LEU A 172 -1.79 -0.69 46.39
C LEU A 172 -1.29 -1.24 47.74
N LEU A 173 -0.04 -1.73 47.79
CA LEU A 173 0.58 -2.15 49.04
C LEU A 173 0.83 -0.97 49.98
N SER A 174 1.30 0.19 49.49
CA SER A 174 1.48 1.37 50.36
C SER A 174 0.15 1.96 50.84
N MET A 175 -0.89 1.95 50.00
CA MET A 175 -2.20 2.50 50.36
C MET A 175 -2.93 1.59 51.35
N SER A 176 -2.89 0.27 51.17
CA SER A 176 -3.39 -0.66 52.20
C SER A 176 -2.61 -0.56 53.51
N LEU A 177 -1.29 -0.38 53.46
CA LEU A 177 -0.45 -0.24 54.65
C LEU A 177 -0.68 1.08 55.41
N ALA A 178 -1.20 2.13 54.74
CA ALA A 178 -1.54 3.40 55.38
C ALA A 178 -2.99 3.46 55.90
N VAL A 179 -3.93 2.78 55.23
CA VAL A 179 -5.35 2.73 55.67
C VAL A 179 -5.54 1.79 56.86
N LEU A 180 -4.77 0.69 56.95
CA LEU A 180 -4.83 -0.25 58.08
C LEU A 180 -4.55 0.38 59.46
N PRO A 181 -3.49 1.18 59.66
CA PRO A 181 -3.22 1.81 60.95
C PRO A 181 -4.18 2.98 61.24
N PHE A 182 -4.69 3.67 60.22
CA PHE A 182 -5.60 4.79 60.42
C PHE A 182 -7.01 4.32 60.80
N ALA A 183 -7.49 3.21 60.21
CA ALA A 183 -8.74 2.58 60.61
C ALA A 183 -8.67 1.96 62.02
N THR A 184 -7.54 1.38 62.40
CA THR A 184 -7.34 0.84 63.75
C THR A 184 -7.19 1.95 64.80
N ALA A 185 -6.47 3.04 64.49
CA ALA A 185 -6.37 4.20 65.39
C ALA A 185 -7.70 4.96 65.54
N ALA A 186 -8.48 5.12 64.46
CA ALA A 186 -9.80 5.73 64.51
C ALA A 186 -10.81 4.86 65.28
N GLY A 187 -10.74 3.53 65.13
CA GLY A 187 -11.54 2.57 65.90
C GLY A 187 -11.24 2.63 67.40
N LEU A 188 -9.96 2.69 67.79
CA LEU A 188 -9.54 2.80 69.20
C LEU A 188 -9.88 4.17 69.83
N ALA A 189 -9.89 5.26 69.06
CA ALA A 189 -10.24 6.59 69.55
C ALA A 189 -11.77 6.84 69.66
N ALA A 190 -12.58 6.10 68.89
CA ALA A 190 -14.04 6.15 68.96
C ALA A 190 -14.63 5.18 70.01
N ALA A 191 -13.92 4.10 70.35
CA ALA A 191 -14.33 3.13 71.37
C ALA A 191 -14.67 3.72 72.76
N PRO A 192 -13.89 4.65 73.35
CA PRO A 192 -14.23 5.22 74.66
C PRO A 192 -15.34 6.28 74.58
N ARG A 193 -15.70 6.76 73.38
CA ARG A 193 -16.86 7.65 73.20
C ARG A 193 -18.15 6.86 73.04
N ALA A 194 -18.14 5.74 72.31
CA ALA A 194 -19.30 4.86 72.16
C ALA A 194 -19.73 4.18 73.47
N ALA A 195 -18.78 3.85 74.37
CA ALA A 195 -19.09 3.30 75.69
C ALA A 195 -19.89 4.27 76.59
N ARG A 196 -19.82 5.57 76.31
CA ARG A 196 -20.53 6.60 77.06
C ARG A 196 -21.99 6.78 76.62
N TRP A 197 -22.34 6.33 75.42
CA TRP A 197 -23.70 6.32 74.89
C TRP A 197 -24.50 5.08 75.29
N LEU A 198 -23.82 3.98 75.64
CA LEU A 198 -24.45 2.73 76.08
C LEU A 198 -24.69 2.66 77.61
N CYS A 199 -24.20 3.64 78.37
CA CYS A 199 -24.30 3.68 79.83
C CYS A 199 -25.24 4.79 80.34
N VAL A 200 -26.20 5.18 79.51
CA VAL A 200 -27.28 6.12 79.85
C VAL A 200 -28.58 5.50 79.31
N GLU A 201 -29.59 5.44 80.18
CA GLU A 201 -30.92 4.84 80.00
C GLU A 201 -31.03 3.31 80.12
N LEU A 202 -30.92 2.81 81.35
CA LEU A 202 -31.95 1.90 81.83
C LEU A 202 -32.92 2.75 82.67
N PRO A 203 -34.18 2.96 82.25
CA PRO A 203 -35.17 3.58 83.11
C PRO A 203 -35.33 2.71 84.34
N GLU A 204 -35.13 3.34 85.50
CA GLU A 204 -35.55 2.83 86.80
C GLU A 204 -37.05 2.50 86.69
N GLU A 205 -37.40 1.22 86.69
CA GLU A 205 -38.77 0.78 86.93
C GLU A 205 -39.09 1.05 88.40
N GLU A 206 -39.45 2.32 88.65
CA GLU A 206 -40.01 2.80 89.89
C GLU A 206 -41.31 2.05 90.17
N GLU A 207 -41.20 1.17 91.16
CA GLU A 207 -42.21 0.40 91.84
C GLU A 207 -43.46 1.26 92.15
N THR A 208 -44.41 1.32 91.21
CA THR A 208 -45.71 1.98 91.38
C THR A 208 -46.84 1.03 91.02
N ASN A 209 -47.20 0.22 92.01
CA ASN A 209 -48.58 -0.09 92.41
C ASN A 209 -49.68 0.13 91.34
N VAL A 210 -50.03 -0.95 90.63
CA VAL A 210 -51.34 -1.13 90.00
C VAL A 210 -51.87 -2.52 90.39
N PRO A 211 -53.13 -2.65 90.86
CA PRO A 211 -53.63 -3.84 91.54
C PRO A 211 -53.73 -5.08 90.65
N ARG A 212 -53.29 -6.22 91.23
CA ARG A 212 -53.32 -7.61 90.72
C ARG A 212 -54.71 -8.17 90.37
N ALA A 213 -55.74 -7.34 90.21
CA ALA A 213 -57.13 -7.79 90.14
C ALA A 213 -57.75 -7.85 88.73
N ALA A 214 -57.08 -7.37 87.67
CA ALA A 214 -57.74 -7.20 86.36
C ALA A 214 -57.21 -8.06 85.19
N ALA A 215 -56.13 -8.82 85.34
CA ALA A 215 -55.51 -9.54 84.20
C ALA A 215 -55.92 -11.03 84.06
N VAL A 216 -56.90 -11.51 84.83
CA VAL A 216 -57.31 -12.93 84.83
C VAL A 216 -58.47 -13.23 83.87
N SER A 217 -59.11 -12.24 83.23
CA SER A 217 -60.36 -12.46 82.48
C SER A 217 -60.30 -12.35 80.95
N GLU A 218 -59.13 -12.12 80.34
CA GLU A 218 -59.03 -11.94 78.89
C GLU A 218 -58.14 -13.04 78.27
N LEU A 219 -58.51 -14.30 78.49
CA LEU A 219 -58.00 -15.40 77.67
C LEU A 219 -58.74 -15.36 76.32
N PRO A 220 -58.03 -15.27 75.19
CA PRO A 220 -58.67 -15.12 73.90
C PRO A 220 -59.31 -16.44 73.46
N THR A 221 -60.56 -16.36 73.01
CA THR A 221 -61.48 -17.48 72.67
C THR A 221 -60.99 -18.45 71.58
N TRP A 222 -59.83 -18.21 70.98
CA TRP A 222 -59.26 -19.10 69.97
C TRP A 222 -58.53 -20.31 70.56
N LEU A 223 -58.31 -20.38 71.88
CA LEU A 223 -57.63 -21.50 72.52
C LEU A 223 -58.52 -22.76 72.70
N ASP A 224 -59.84 -22.66 72.59
CA ASP A 224 -60.77 -23.82 72.67
C ASP A 224 -60.96 -24.57 71.33
N ALA A 225 -60.31 -24.11 70.25
CA ALA A 225 -60.42 -24.69 68.90
C ALA A 225 -59.19 -25.51 68.48
N LEU A 226 -58.26 -25.79 69.40
CA LEU A 226 -57.09 -26.66 69.24
C LEU A 226 -57.20 -27.85 70.19
#